data_AF-Q5WD68-F1
#
_entry.id   AF-Q5WD68-F1
#
_cell.length_a   1.000
_cell.length_b   1.000
_cell.length_c   1.000
_cell.angle_alpha   90.00
_cell.angle_beta   90.00
_cell.angle_gamma   90.00
#
_symmetry.space_group_name_H-M   'P 1'
#
loop_
_entity.id
_entity.type
_entity.pdbx_description
1 polymer ?
#
loop_
_entity_poly.entity_id
_entity_poly.type
_entity_poly.pdbx_seq_one_letter_code
_entity_poly.pdbx_strand_id
1 'polypeptide(L)'
;MRQVRYMEEPTTSMTFWNKIQAFLLMPLYMMAVSLSLYFVTSLTFIKAEGVITILILTIGFCWVYVPISNKFHFNTLYYQDKSMSIKEKVKKNSRAIAEYSIVAAFFAGIAFLYHFTQ
;
A
#
# COMPACT_ATOMS: atom_id res chain seq x y z
N MET A 1 -39.87 1.24 -27.66
CA MET A 1 -39.14 1.82 -26.51
C MET A 1 -38.66 0.68 -25.63
N ARG A 2 -37.35 0.37 -25.63
CA ARG A 2 -36.77 -0.76 -24.90
C ARG A 2 -36.29 -0.24 -23.54
N GLN A 3 -37.02 -0.58 -22.48
CA GLN A 3 -36.67 -0.26 -21.09
C GLN A 3 -35.32 -0.93 -20.75
N VAL A 4 -34.25 -0.13 -20.70
CA VAL A 4 -32.95 -0.56 -20.21
C VAL A 4 -33.07 -0.67 -18.69
N ARG A 5 -33.23 -1.89 -18.18
CA ARG A 5 -33.08 -2.17 -16.75
C ARG A 5 -31.65 -1.83 -16.36
N TYR A 6 -31.44 -0.68 -15.74
CA TYR A 6 -30.26 -0.44 -14.92
C TYR A 6 -30.32 -1.47 -13.78
N MET A 7 -29.48 -2.50 -13.85
CA MET A 7 -29.16 -3.24 -12.65
C MET A 7 -28.39 -2.26 -11.76
N GLU A 8 -29.04 -1.72 -10.73
CA GLU A 8 -28.32 -1.18 -9.60
C GLU A 8 -27.44 -2.31 -9.07
N GLU A 9 -26.13 -2.19 -9.31
CA GLU A 9 -25.14 -3.01 -8.63
C GLU A 9 -25.41 -2.87 -7.13
N PRO A 10 -25.59 -3.96 -6.36
CA PRO A 10 -25.86 -3.83 -4.95
C PRO A 10 -24.68 -3.08 -4.32
N THR A 11 -24.94 -1.86 -3.88
CA THR A 11 -24.04 -1.03 -3.08
C THR A 11 -23.87 -1.73 -1.74
N THR A 12 -23.14 -2.83 -1.74
CA THR A 12 -22.76 -3.55 -0.52
C THR A 12 -21.93 -2.53 0.25
N SER A 13 -22.52 -1.98 1.31
CA SER A 13 -21.86 -0.99 2.15
C SER A 13 -20.52 -1.57 2.58
N MET A 14 -19.44 -0.80 2.39
CA MET A 14 -18.15 -1.18 2.93
C MET A 14 -18.30 -1.33 4.44
N THR A 15 -18.18 -2.55 4.95
CA THR A 15 -18.02 -2.78 6.38
C THR A 15 -16.80 -2.01 6.85
N PHE A 16 -16.92 -1.29 7.96
CA PHE A 16 -15.86 -0.47 8.57
C PHE A 16 -14.51 -1.20 8.66
N TRP A 17 -14.55 -2.51 8.94
CA TRP A 17 -13.40 -3.41 8.96
C TRP A 17 -12.64 -3.52 7.63
N ASN A 18 -13.33 -3.48 6.49
CA ASN A 18 -12.68 -3.51 5.18
C ASN A 18 -11.98 -2.19 4.86
N LYS A 19 -12.52 -1.06 5.33
CA LYS A 19 -11.83 0.25 5.25
C LYS A 19 -10.59 0.28 6.15
N ILE A 20 -10.67 -0.26 7.37
CA ILE A 20 -9.51 -0.35 8.26
C ILE A 20 -8.43 -1.23 7.67
N GLN A 21 -8.79 -2.40 7.14
CA GLN A 21 -7.86 -3.28 6.48
C GLN A 21 -7.21 -2.57 5.28
N ALA A 22 -7.97 -1.77 4.53
CA ALA A 22 -7.43 -0.99 3.44
C ALA A 22 -6.40 0.05 3.89
N PHE A 23 -6.76 0.79 4.94
CA PHE A 23 -6.03 1.93 5.46
C PHE A 23 -4.77 1.54 6.24
N LEU A 24 -4.73 0.34 6.82
CA LEU A 24 -3.60 -0.13 7.63
C LEU A 24 -2.72 -1.13 6.89
N LEU A 25 -3.30 -2.06 6.13
CA LEU A 25 -2.57 -3.24 5.67
C LEU A 25 -1.51 -2.90 4.61
N MET A 26 -1.79 -1.98 3.68
CA MET A 26 -0.80 -1.57 2.67
C MET A 26 0.33 -0.70 3.22
N PRO A 27 0.08 0.32 4.05
CA PRO A 27 1.17 1.00 4.73
C PRO A 27 2.02 0.03 5.55
N LEU A 28 1.40 -0.88 6.32
CA LEU A 28 2.13 -1.88 7.09
C LEU A 28 2.97 -2.80 6.19
N TYR A 29 2.43 -3.26 5.07
CA TYR A 29 3.14 -4.07 4.09
C TYR A 29 4.36 -3.32 3.52
N MET A 30 4.17 -2.09 3.06
CA MET A 30 5.25 -1.27 2.51
C MET A 30 6.31 -0.94 3.56
N MET A 31 5.90 -0.64 4.81
CA MET A 31 6.83 -0.43 5.91
C MET A 31 7.65 -1.68 6.18
N ALA A 32 7.02 -2.85 6.25
CA ALA A 32 7.70 -4.12 6.49
C ALA A 32 8.75 -4.40 5.40
N VAL A 33 8.36 -4.30 4.12
CA VAL A 33 9.29 -4.50 2.99
C VAL A 33 10.44 -3.49 3.04
N SER A 34 10.13 -2.20 3.23
CA SER A 34 11.14 -1.14 3.26
C SER A 34 12.11 -1.30 4.43
N LEU A 35 11.60 -1.62 5.62
CA LEU A 35 12.42 -1.84 6.82
C LEU A 35 13.29 -3.09 6.69
N SER A 36 12.76 -4.19 6.14
CA SER A 36 13.55 -5.38 5.88
C SER A 36 14.69 -5.10 4.92
N LEU A 37 14.43 -4.39 3.82
CA LEU A 37 15.46 -3.99 2.87
C LEU A 37 16.49 -3.05 3.52
N TYR A 38 16.03 -2.02 4.22
CA TYR A 38 16.92 -1.10 4.92
C TYR A 38 17.82 -1.84 5.92
N PHE A 39 17.27 -2.74 6.73
CA PHE A 39 18.03 -3.56 7.68
C PHE A 39 19.12 -4.41 7.04
N VAL A 40 18.79 -5.09 5.93
CA VAL A 40 19.77 -5.91 5.19
C VAL A 40 20.85 -5.03 4.56
N THR A 41 20.46 -3.91 3.94
CA THR A 41 21.39 -3.00 3.25
C THR A 41 22.30 -2.24 4.22
N SER A 42 21.80 -1.87 5.40
CA SER A 42 22.58 -1.15 6.42
C SER A 42 23.44 -2.07 7.30
N LEU A 43 23.59 -3.35 6.92
CA LEU A 43 24.35 -4.36 7.68
C LEU A 43 23.93 -4.39 9.16
N THR A 44 22.62 -4.30 9.42
CA THR A 44 22.01 -4.26 10.77
C THR A 44 22.28 -3.02 11.62
N PHE A 45 23.07 -2.05 11.14
CA PHE A 45 23.19 -0.75 11.78
C PHE A 45 21.98 0.11 11.40
N ILE A 46 21.00 0.20 12.30
CA ILE A 46 19.79 0.98 12.07
C ILE A 46 19.94 2.34 12.74
N LYS A 47 19.89 3.40 11.94
CA LYS A 47 19.72 4.78 12.42
C LYS A 47 18.24 5.16 12.48
N ALA A 48 17.88 5.93 13.50
CA ALA A 48 16.51 6.37 13.73
C ALA A 48 15.98 7.22 12.56
N GLU A 49 16.84 8.03 11.96
CA GLU A 49 16.55 8.92 10.84
C GLU A 49 16.08 8.14 9.61
N GLY A 50 16.72 7.00 9.31
CA GLY A 50 16.29 6.12 8.22
C GLY A 50 14.93 5.47 8.50
N VAL A 51 14.66 5.07 9.75
CA VAL A 51 13.36 4.53 10.16
C VAL A 51 12.27 5.60 10.04
N ILE A 52 12.53 6.81 10.54
CA ILE A 52 11.61 7.95 10.44
C ILE A 52 11.32 8.29 8.97
N THR A 53 12.35 8.26 8.11
CA THR A 53 12.20 8.48 6.67
C THR A 53 11.25 7.47 6.03
N ILE A 54 11.41 6.18 6.34
CA ILE A 54 10.51 5.12 5.84
C ILE A 54 9.07 5.34 6.32
N LEU A 55 8.89 5.69 7.59
CA LEU A 55 7.55 5.95 8.15
C LEU A 55 6.85 7.12 7.44
N ILE A 56 7.54 8.26 7.30
CA ILE A 56 6.98 9.46 6.67
C ILE A 56 6.65 9.18 5.20
N LEU A 57 7.58 8.59 4.44
CA LEU A 57 7.37 8.28 3.03
C LEU A 57 6.22 7.29 2.83
N THR A 58 6.13 6.25 3.66
CA THR A 58 5.08 5.24 3.52
C THR A 58 3.70 5.79 3.85
N ILE A 59 3.57 6.53 4.96
CA ILE A 59 2.30 7.15 5.35
C ILE A 59 1.87 8.18 4.31
N GLY A 60 2.78 9.08 3.89
CA GLY A 60 2.50 10.08 2.87
C GLY A 60 2.09 9.45 1.54
N PHE A 61 2.77 8.38 1.11
CA PHE A 61 2.42 7.70 -0.12
C PHE A 61 1.05 7.03 -0.04
N CYS A 62 0.83 6.18 0.96
CA CYS A 62 -0.39 5.38 1.05
C CYS A 62 -1.64 6.21 1.38
N TRP A 63 -1.53 7.23 2.23
CA TRP A 63 -2.69 7.98 2.74
C TRP A 63 -2.93 9.29 2.01
N VAL A 64 -1.94 9.84 1.31
CA VAL A 64 -2.08 11.11 0.58
C VAL A 64 -1.95 10.87 -0.93
N TYR A 65 -0.82 10.35 -1.39
CA TYR A 65 -0.55 10.27 -2.83
C TYR A 65 -1.45 9.26 -3.55
N VAL A 66 -1.61 8.05 -3.02
CA VAL A 66 -2.39 7.00 -3.68
C VAL A 66 -3.88 7.37 -3.80
N PRO A 67 -4.57 7.89 -2.75
CA PRO A 67 -5.96 8.32 -2.86
C PRO A 67 -6.16 9.48 -3.86
N ILE A 68 -5.23 10.45 -3.89
CA ILE A 68 -5.32 11.62 -4.79
C ILE A 68 -5.06 11.21 -6.24
N SER A 69 -4.05 10.36 -6.48
CA SER A 69 -3.68 9.97 -7.83
C SER A 69 -4.66 8.97 -8.45
N ASN A 70 -5.44 8.26 -7.65
CA ASN A 70 -6.30 7.14 -8.07
C ASN A 70 -5.54 6.10 -8.94
N LYS A 71 -4.21 6.02 -8.75
CA LYS A 71 -3.30 5.07 -9.39
C LYS A 71 -3.08 3.86 -8.48
N PHE A 72 -2.26 2.90 -8.89
CA PHE A 72 -1.89 1.71 -8.09
C PHE A 72 -3.06 0.77 -7.77
N HIS A 73 -4.07 0.71 -8.65
CA HIS A 73 -5.23 -0.17 -8.49
C HIS A 73 -5.96 -0.01 -7.14
N PHE A 74 -5.86 1.17 -6.51
CA PHE A 74 -6.45 1.50 -5.21
C PHE A 74 -7.95 1.14 -5.16
N ASN A 75 -8.73 1.59 -6.15
CA ASN A 75 -10.17 1.30 -6.20
C ASN A 75 -10.47 -0.20 -6.35
N THR A 76 -9.70 -0.93 -7.15
CA THR A 76 -9.91 -2.37 -7.34
C THR A 76 -9.62 -3.15 -6.05
N LEU A 77 -8.48 -2.86 -5.44
CA LEU A 77 -8.00 -3.52 -4.24
C LEU A 77 -8.89 -3.24 -3.01
N TYR A 78 -9.42 -2.03 -2.90
CA TYR A 78 -10.14 -1.60 -1.70
C TYR A 78 -11.66 -1.59 -1.86
N TYR A 79 -12.20 -1.25 -3.03
CA TYR A 79 -13.64 -1.10 -3.24
C TYR A 79 -14.29 -2.29 -3.93
N GLN A 80 -13.65 -2.82 -4.97
CA GLN A 80 -14.24 -3.91 -5.76
C GLN A 80 -14.07 -5.27 -5.09
N ASP A 81 -12.91 -5.54 -4.47
CA ASP A 81 -12.59 -6.84 -3.89
C ASP A 81 -12.92 -6.97 -2.40
N LYS A 82 -13.75 -6.08 -1.85
CA LYS A 82 -13.98 -5.95 -0.39
C LYS A 82 -14.33 -7.26 0.33
N SER A 83 -15.09 -8.16 -0.30
CA SER A 83 -15.53 -9.44 0.27
C SER A 83 -14.50 -10.58 0.18
N MET A 84 -13.40 -10.40 -0.55
CA MET A 84 -12.36 -11.41 -0.69
C MET A 84 -11.45 -11.47 0.54
N SER A 85 -10.96 -12.68 0.83
CA SER A 85 -9.94 -12.87 1.86
C SER A 85 -8.64 -12.14 1.48
N ILE A 86 -7.78 -11.84 2.47
CA ILE A 86 -6.49 -11.16 2.22
C ILE A 86 -5.64 -11.93 1.20
N LYS A 87 -5.60 -13.26 1.34
CA LYS A 87 -4.84 -14.15 0.45
C LYS A 87 -5.33 -14.06 -0.99
N GLU A 88 -6.64 -14.04 -1.20
CA GLU A 88 -7.24 -13.89 -2.52
C GLU A 88 -7.03 -12.49 -3.09
N LYS A 89 -7.17 -11.44 -2.27
CA LYS A 89 -6.87 -10.05 -2.66
C LYS A 89 -5.44 -9.91 -3.17
N VAL A 90 -4.46 -10.46 -2.46
CA VAL A 90 -3.04 -10.43 -2.84
C VAL A 90 -2.81 -11.22 -4.14
N LYS A 91 -3.39 -12.42 -4.26
CA LYS A 91 -3.23 -13.26 -5.46
C LYS A 91 -3.85 -12.60 -6.70
N LYS A 92 -5.04 -12.02 -6.55
CA LYS A 92 -5.77 -11.35 -7.64
C LYS A 92 -5.10 -10.03 -8.05
N ASN A 93 -4.55 -9.31 -7.09
CA ASN A 93 -3.92 -8.01 -7.29
C ASN A 93 -2.39 -8.10 -7.23
N SER A 94 -1.80 -9.20 -7.66
CA SER A 94 -0.35 -9.44 -7.59
C SER A 94 0.48 -8.35 -8.28
N ARG A 95 -0.05 -7.78 -9.37
CA ARG A 95 0.54 -6.62 -10.04
C ARG A 95 0.59 -5.38 -9.14
N ALA A 96 -0.51 -5.06 -8.46
CA ALA A 96 -0.55 -3.93 -7.54
C ALA A 96 0.44 -4.14 -6.39
N ILE A 97 0.50 -5.36 -5.85
CA ILE A 97 1.48 -5.73 -4.82
C ILE A 97 2.90 -5.48 -5.31
N ALA A 98 3.24 -5.91 -6.53
CA ALA A 98 4.56 -5.67 -7.12
C ALA A 98 4.87 -4.17 -7.29
N GLU A 99 3.90 -3.37 -7.74
CA GLU A 99 4.05 -1.91 -7.82
C GLU A 99 4.33 -1.29 -6.44
N TYR A 100 3.60 -1.72 -5.40
CA TYR A 100 3.87 -1.31 -4.02
C TYR A 100 5.23 -1.79 -3.51
N SER A 101 5.68 -2.99 -3.89
CA SER A 101 7.02 -3.50 -3.52
C SER A 101 8.13 -2.66 -4.15
N ILE A 102 7.99 -2.24 -5.41
CA ILE A 102 8.96 -1.39 -6.10
C ILE A 102 9.09 -0.04 -5.39
N VAL A 103 7.96 0.57 -5.02
CA VAL A 103 7.95 1.83 -4.28
C VAL A 103 8.57 1.66 -2.88
N ALA A 104 8.25 0.57 -2.18
CA ALA A 104 8.86 0.25 -0.89
C ALA A 104 10.40 0.08 -0.99
N ALA A 105 10.88 -0.59 -2.04
CA ALA A 105 12.32 -0.70 -2.29
C ALA A 105 12.97 0.67 -2.55
N PHE A 106 12.28 1.57 -3.25
CA PHE A 106 12.75 2.94 -3.46
C PHE A 106 12.83 3.73 -2.14
N PHE A 107 11.86 3.57 -1.24
CA PHE A 107 11.89 4.19 0.09
C PHE A 107 13.04 3.67 0.94
N ALA A 108 13.32 2.37 0.90
CA ALA A 108 14.49 1.79 1.55
C ALA A 108 15.80 2.39 0.98
N GLY A 109 15.88 2.58 -0.34
CA GLY A 109 17.03 3.23 -0.99
C GLY A 109 17.23 4.67 -0.53
N ILE A 110 16.15 5.46 -0.41
CA ILE A 110 16.22 6.82 0.14
C ILE A 110 16.70 6.78 1.60
N ALA A 111 16.11 5.93 2.43
CA ALA A 111 16.49 5.81 3.84
C ALA A 111 17.96 5.39 4.02
N PHE A 112 18.44 4.49 3.16
CA PHE A 112 19.85 4.10 3.12
C PHE A 112 20.75 5.28 2.73
N LEU A 113 20.40 6.08 1.72
CA LEU A 113 21.19 7.27 1.37
C LEU A 113 21.25 8.25 2.55
N TYR A 114 20.11 8.53 3.19
CA TYR A 114 20.07 9.38 4.39
C TYR A 114 20.91 8.84 5.55
N HIS A 115 21.01 7.51 5.69
CA HIS A 115 21.84 6.87 6.70
C HIS A 115 23.34 7.23 6.57
N PHE A 116 23.85 7.41 5.35
CA PHE A 116 25.27 7.70 5.10
C PHE A 116 25.58 9.18 4.96
N THR A 117 24.59 10.02 4.66
CA THR A 117 24.79 11.46 4.50
C THR A 117 24.68 12.27 5.79
N GLN A 118 24.23 11.64 6.89
CA GLN A 118 24.21 12.22 8.25
C GLN A 118 25.14 11.46 9.20
#